data_AF-A0A6S6UCM9-F1
#
_entry.id   AF-A0A6S6UCM9-F1
#
_cell.length_a   1.000
_cell.length_b   1.000
_cell.length_c   1.000
_cell.angle_alpha   90.00
_cell.angle_beta   90.00
_cell.angle_gamma   90.00
#
_symmetry.space_group_name_H-M   'P 1'
#
loop_
_entity.id
_entity.type
_entity.pdbx_description
1 polymer ?
#
loop_
_entity_poly.entity_id
_entity_poly.type
_entity_poly.pdbx_seq_one_letter_code
_entity_poly.pdbx_strand_id
1 'polypeptide(L)'
;MTKALLIEIGVEELPAIPLLKIVKNIEKSWKDLLVEYRLESEFEFIYTPRRLVIRHADIATKQADNTTELVGPPLMAAVRDGVVTKAGEGFARKCGVAFEALGRIEKKGKECLYHKQEQEGTATVELLEEM
;
A
#
# COMPACT_ATOMS: atom_id res chain seq x y z
N MET A 1 6.89 11.43 -9.59
CA MET A 1 6.30 12.65 -10.19
C MET A 1 5.09 13.02 -9.35
N THR A 2 4.85 14.30 -9.12
CA THR A 2 3.64 14.80 -8.44
C THR A 2 2.80 15.62 -9.41
N LYS A 3 1.51 15.74 -9.12
CA LYS A 3 0.57 16.61 -9.83
C LYS A 3 -0.46 17.19 -8.85
N ALA A 4 -1.09 18.29 -9.23
CA ALA A 4 -2.27 18.78 -8.55
C ALA A 4 -3.46 17.82 -8.74
N LEU A 5 -4.25 17.63 -7.70
CA LEU A 5 -5.48 16.84 -7.71
C LEU A 5 -6.61 17.64 -7.06
N LEU A 6 -7.76 17.66 -7.72
CA LEU A 6 -8.99 18.24 -7.21
C LEU A 6 -10.07 17.15 -7.24
N ILE A 7 -10.62 16.83 -6.08
CA ILE A 7 -11.79 15.97 -5.95
C ILE A 7 -12.95 16.86 -5.55
N GLU A 8 -13.98 16.93 -6.38
CA GLU A 8 -15.21 17.69 -6.11
C GLU A 8 -16.39 16.72 -6.01
N ILE A 9 -17.11 16.82 -4.90
CA ILE A 9 -18.36 16.10 -4.68
C ILE A 9 -19.48 17.14 -4.66
N GLY A 10 -20.28 17.13 -5.72
CA GLY A 10 -21.54 17.88 -5.77
C GLY A 10 -22.58 17.22 -4.88
N VAL A 11 -23.22 18.01 -4.03
CA VAL A 11 -24.33 17.58 -3.17
C VAL A 11 -25.49 18.55 -3.36
N GLU A 12 -26.70 18.16 -2.93
CA GLU A 12 -27.86 19.06 -3.00
C GLU A 12 -27.72 20.21 -1.99
N GLU A 13 -28.38 20.13 -0.83
CA GLU A 13 -28.25 21.12 0.23
C GLU A 13 -28.10 20.43 1.58
N LEU A 14 -26.85 20.30 2.01
CA LEU A 14 -26.50 19.76 3.31
C LEU A 14 -26.88 20.76 4.41
N PRO A 15 -27.59 20.31 5.46
CA PRO A 15 -27.87 21.17 6.60
C PRO A 15 -26.57 21.60 7.29
N ALA A 16 -26.43 22.91 7.55
CA ALA A 16 -25.17 23.50 8.02
C ALA A 16 -24.67 22.90 9.35
N ILE A 17 -25.56 22.73 10.34
CA ILE A 17 -25.17 22.23 11.68
C ILE A 17 -24.67 20.78 11.60
N PRO A 18 -25.39 19.83 10.97
CA PRO A 18 -24.87 18.48 10.71
C PRO A 18 -23.53 18.45 9.97
N LEU A 19 -23.37 19.25 8.92
CA LEU A 19 -22.11 19.32 8.16
C LEU A 19 -20.94 19.72 9.06
N LEU A 20 -21.09 20.81 9.82
CA LEU A 20 -20.04 21.28 10.75
C LEU A 20 -19.66 20.25 11.82
N LYS A 21 -20.56 19.35 12.21
CA LYS A 21 -20.27 18.26 13.15
C LYS A 21 -19.41 17.15 12.55
N ILE A 22 -19.43 16.96 11.22
CA ILE A 22 -18.74 15.86 10.55
C ILE A 22 -17.50 16.28 9.75
N VAL A 23 -17.28 17.59 9.51
CA VAL A 23 -16.13 18.11 8.74
C VAL A 23 -14.80 17.49 9.19
N LYS A 24 -14.53 17.49 10.51
CA LYS A 24 -13.29 16.91 11.06
C LYS A 24 -13.17 15.41 10.81
N ASN A 25 -14.29 14.69 10.73
CA ASN A 25 -14.29 13.27 10.42
C ASN A 25 -13.98 13.06 8.94
N ILE A 26 -14.48 13.91 8.04
CA ILE A 26 -14.16 13.83 6.61
C ILE A 26 -12.65 14.02 6.38
N GLU A 27 -12.07 15.07 6.97
CA GLU A 27 -10.63 15.34 6.88
C GLU A 27 -9.81 14.17 7.43
N LYS A 28 -10.21 13.64 8.59
CA LYS A 28 -9.54 12.50 9.19
C LYS A 28 -9.65 11.25 8.31
N SER A 29 -10.85 10.90 7.85
CA SER A 29 -11.06 9.72 7.00
C SER A 29 -10.25 9.81 5.71
N TRP A 30 -10.20 10.99 5.09
CA TRP A 30 -9.37 11.18 3.91
C TRP A 30 -7.88 11.01 4.21
N LYS A 31 -7.40 11.57 5.33
CA LYS A 31 -6.02 11.39 5.77
C LYS A 31 -5.69 9.92 6.04
N ASP A 32 -6.58 9.19 6.68
CA ASP A 32 -6.41 7.76 6.98
C ASP A 32 -6.34 6.94 5.67
N LEU A 33 -7.19 7.26 4.67
CA LEU A 33 -7.11 6.66 3.34
C LEU A 33 -5.79 6.96 2.63
N LEU A 34 -5.29 8.19 2.67
CA LEU A 34 -3.98 8.52 2.07
C LEU A 34 -2.85 7.68 2.68
N VAL A 35 -2.91 7.39 3.98
CA VAL A 35 -1.92 6.53 4.66
C VAL A 35 -2.07 5.07 4.25
N GLU A 36 -3.29 4.56 4.25
CA GLU A 36 -3.60 3.19 3.85
C GLU A 36 -3.09 2.91 2.42
N TYR A 37 -3.31 3.87 1.52
CA TYR A 37 -2.86 3.80 0.13
C TYR A 37 -1.47 4.39 -0.11
N ARG A 38 -0.68 4.75 0.91
CA ARG A 38 0.72 5.26 0.75
C ARG A 38 0.82 6.41 -0.25
N LEU A 39 -0.14 7.32 -0.20
CA LEU A 39 -0.27 8.52 -1.02
C LEU A 39 -0.26 9.78 -0.15
N GLU A 40 0.40 9.74 1.00
CA GLU A 40 0.42 10.84 1.95
C GLU A 40 0.88 12.15 1.27
N SER A 41 0.07 13.19 1.46
CA SER A 41 0.26 14.49 0.86
C SER A 41 -0.54 15.53 1.64
N GLU A 42 -0.09 16.78 1.61
CA GLU A 42 -0.83 17.89 2.20
C GLU A 42 -2.04 18.24 1.33
N PHE A 43 -3.18 18.43 1.98
CA PHE A 43 -4.43 18.76 1.29
C PHE A 43 -5.24 19.83 2.02
N GLU A 44 -6.07 20.52 1.26
CA GLU A 44 -7.09 21.42 1.78
C GLU A 44 -8.47 20.77 1.60
N PHE A 45 -9.26 20.78 2.66
CA PHE A 45 -10.69 20.46 2.58
C PHE A 45 -11.51 21.75 2.61
N ILE A 46 -12.26 21.99 1.55
CA ILE A 46 -13.08 23.19 1.36
C ILE A 46 -14.52 22.73 1.16
N TYR A 47 -15.48 23.38 1.80
CA TYR A 47 -16.88 22.97 1.71
C TYR A 47 -17.86 24.14 1.72
N THR A 48 -19.00 23.91 1.08
CA THR A 48 -20.21 24.71 1.15
C THR A 48 -21.40 23.75 1.34
N PRO A 49 -22.61 24.22 1.66
CA PRO A 49 -23.78 23.34 1.74
C PRO A 49 -24.07 22.53 0.47
N ARG A 50 -23.54 22.94 -0.70
CA ARG A 50 -23.78 22.27 -2.00
C ARG A 50 -22.54 21.62 -2.63
N ARG A 51 -21.36 21.75 -2.01
CA ARG A 51 -20.09 21.23 -2.57
C ARG A 51 -19.11 20.86 -1.47
N LEU A 52 -18.46 19.71 -1.62
CA LEU A 52 -17.31 19.30 -0.82
C LEU A 52 -16.12 19.14 -1.76
N VAL A 53 -14.96 19.69 -1.39
CA VAL A 53 -13.77 19.75 -2.24
C VAL A 53 -12.55 19.34 -1.45
N ILE A 54 -11.76 18.43 -2.00
CA ILE A 54 -10.42 18.09 -1.51
C ILE A 54 -9.42 18.53 -2.59
N ARG A 55 -8.46 19.37 -2.20
CA ARG A 55 -7.43 19.89 -3.10
C ARG A 55 -6.05 19.50 -2.61
N HIS A 56 -5.29 18.85 -3.47
CA HIS A 56 -3.86 18.62 -3.32
C HIS A 56 -3.10 19.50 -4.31
N ALA A 57 -2.07 20.21 -3.83
CA ALA A 57 -1.15 20.90 -4.73
C ALA A 57 -0.22 19.91 -5.44
N ASP A 58 0.25 18.91 -4.70
CA ASP A 58 1.27 17.96 -5.13
C ASP A 58 1.02 16.57 -4.54
N ILE A 59 0.16 15.78 -5.17
CA ILE A 59 0.01 14.35 -4.85
C ILE A 59 0.85 13.52 -5.81
N ALA A 60 1.44 12.42 -5.32
CA ALA A 60 2.16 11.49 -6.17
C ALA A 60 1.22 10.91 -7.25
N THR A 61 1.70 10.77 -8.49
CA THR A 61 0.92 10.18 -9.59
C THR A 61 0.91 8.65 -9.59
N LYS A 62 1.76 8.05 -8.77
CA LYS A 62 1.95 6.61 -8.57
C LYS A 62 2.44 6.43 -7.14
N GLN A 63 2.00 5.38 -6.46
CA GLN A 63 2.64 4.95 -5.21
C GLN A 63 4.14 4.73 -5.44
N ALA A 64 4.95 4.92 -4.39
CA ALA A 64 6.33 4.47 -4.43
C ALA A 64 6.38 2.95 -4.60
N ASP A 65 7.31 2.47 -5.43
CA ASP A 65 7.59 1.04 -5.51
C ASP A 65 8.02 0.54 -4.12
N ASN A 66 7.51 -0.61 -3.72
CA ASN A 66 7.80 -1.19 -2.42
C ASN A 66 8.62 -2.45 -2.57
N THR A 67 9.64 -2.58 -1.74
CA THR A 67 10.36 -3.84 -1.59
C THR A 67 9.84 -4.56 -0.36
N THR A 68 9.29 -5.75 -0.55
CA THR A 68 8.96 -6.65 0.56
C THR A 68 10.00 -7.74 0.67
N GLU A 69 10.60 -7.85 1.85
CA GLU A 69 11.52 -8.94 2.18
C GLU A 69 10.78 -10.10 2.81
N LEU A 70 10.80 -11.24 2.14
CA LEU A 70 10.21 -12.47 2.63
C LEU A 70 11.31 -13.37 3.18
N VAL A 71 11.21 -13.70 4.47
CA VAL A 71 12.09 -14.69 5.10
C VAL A 71 11.31 -15.99 5.26
N GLY A 72 11.85 -17.04 4.68
CA GLY A 72 11.27 -18.38 4.67
C GLY A 72 11.77 -19.28 5.80
N PRO A 73 11.50 -20.58 5.71
CA PRO A 73 11.99 -21.56 6.67
C PRO A 73 13.53 -21.64 6.67
N PRO A 74 14.14 -22.17 7.74
CA PRO A 74 15.56 -22.50 7.76
C PRO A 74 15.94 -23.40 6.60
N LEU A 75 17.15 -23.23 6.05
CA LEU A 75 17.63 -24.01 4.91
C LEU A 75 17.59 -25.52 5.20
N MET A 76 17.92 -25.93 6.43
CA MET A 76 17.86 -27.32 6.88
C MET A 76 16.44 -27.91 6.88
N ALA A 77 15.41 -27.06 6.98
CA ALA A 77 14.02 -27.49 6.88
C ALA A 77 13.50 -27.44 5.42
N ALA A 78 14.09 -26.58 4.59
CA ALA A 78 13.75 -26.41 3.18
C ALA A 78 14.41 -27.45 2.26
N VAL A 79 15.57 -27.97 2.64
CA VAL A 79 16.32 -28.98 1.89
C VAL A 79 16.71 -30.09 2.86
N ARG A 80 16.34 -31.33 2.52
CA ARG A 80 16.71 -32.52 3.28
C ARG A 80 17.31 -33.54 2.33
N ASP A 81 18.51 -34.03 2.64
CA ASP A 81 19.23 -35.02 1.83
C ASP A 81 19.42 -34.59 0.36
N GLY A 82 19.62 -33.28 0.13
CA GLY A 82 19.76 -32.72 -1.22
C GLY A 82 18.46 -32.55 -2.00
N VAL A 83 17.31 -32.93 -1.42
CA VAL A 83 15.98 -32.79 -2.03
C VAL A 83 15.23 -31.63 -1.38
N VAL A 84 14.60 -30.80 -2.22
CA VAL A 84 13.73 -29.72 -1.75
C VAL A 84 12.52 -30.32 -1.02
N THR A 85 12.25 -29.86 0.18
CA THR A 85 11.09 -30.29 0.97
C THR A 85 9.86 -29.49 0.58
N LYS A 86 8.67 -29.97 0.99
CA LYS A 86 7.42 -29.22 0.85
C LYS A 86 7.46 -27.82 1.46
N ALA A 87 8.27 -27.61 2.50
CA ALA A 87 8.43 -26.29 3.11
C ALA A 87 9.22 -25.33 2.21
N GLY A 88 10.27 -25.84 1.54
CA GLY A 88 11.02 -25.10 0.53
C GLY A 88 10.18 -24.78 -0.70
N GLU A 89 9.49 -25.79 -1.24
CA GLU A 89 8.59 -25.63 -2.39
C GLU A 89 7.45 -24.66 -2.11
N GLY A 90 6.81 -24.79 -0.94
CA GLY A 90 5.72 -23.90 -0.52
C GLY A 90 6.17 -22.45 -0.40
N PHE A 91 7.39 -22.22 0.11
CA PHE A 91 7.96 -20.88 0.18
C PHE A 91 8.29 -20.31 -1.20
N ALA A 92 8.91 -21.11 -2.08
CA ALA A 92 9.18 -20.72 -3.46
C ALA A 92 7.90 -20.33 -4.20
N ARG A 93 6.84 -21.15 -4.05
CA ARG A 93 5.52 -20.91 -4.64
C ARG A 93 4.87 -19.63 -4.10
N LYS A 94 4.98 -19.36 -2.79
CA LYS A 94 4.51 -18.10 -2.17
C LYS A 94 5.24 -16.88 -2.75
N CYS A 95 6.53 -17.02 -3.03
CA CYS A 95 7.34 -15.96 -3.64
C CYS A 95 7.14 -15.86 -5.17
N GLY A 96 6.40 -16.79 -5.79
CA GLY A 96 6.17 -16.81 -7.24
C GLY A 96 7.39 -17.16 -8.08
N VAL A 97 8.44 -17.74 -7.48
CA VAL A 97 9.71 -18.06 -8.15
C VAL A 97 10.09 -19.53 -8.00
N ALA A 98 11.03 -20.00 -8.82
CA ALA A 98 11.64 -21.32 -8.65
C ALA A 98 12.47 -21.37 -7.37
N PHE A 99 12.64 -22.56 -6.78
CA PHE A 99 13.38 -22.72 -5.53
C PHE A 99 14.84 -22.27 -5.66
N GLU A 100 15.44 -22.52 -6.82
CA GLU A 100 16.81 -22.19 -7.18
C GLU A 100 17.05 -20.67 -7.28
N ALA A 101 15.98 -19.88 -7.48
CA ALA A 101 16.04 -18.42 -7.52
C ALA A 101 15.95 -17.79 -6.13
N LEU A 102 15.74 -18.58 -5.07
CA LEU A 102 15.68 -18.07 -3.71
C LEU A 102 17.09 -17.80 -3.17
N GLY A 103 17.24 -16.63 -2.56
CA GLY A 103 18.43 -16.28 -1.80
C GLY A 103 18.45 -16.94 -0.43
N ARG A 104 19.50 -16.64 0.33
CA ARG A 104 19.67 -17.10 1.71
C ARG A 104 20.10 -15.93 2.58
N ILE A 105 19.61 -15.90 3.81
CA ILE A 105 19.96 -14.90 4.81
C ILE A 105 20.17 -15.55 6.17
N GLU A 106 21.11 -15.07 6.95
CA GLU A 106 21.25 -15.49 8.34
C GLU A 106 20.26 -14.72 9.22
N LYS A 107 19.40 -15.44 9.94
CA LYS A 107 18.47 -14.84 10.91
C LYS A 107 18.50 -15.62 12.21
N LYS A 108 18.90 -14.95 13.30
CA LYS A 108 19.03 -15.54 14.64
C LYS A 108 19.96 -16.78 14.66
N GLY A 109 21.09 -16.72 13.94
CA GLY A 109 22.10 -17.78 13.91
C GLY A 109 21.69 -19.01 13.08
N LYS A 110 20.68 -18.90 12.21
CA LYS A 110 20.28 -19.95 11.28
C LYS A 110 20.21 -19.37 9.86
N GLU A 111 20.72 -20.13 8.89
CA GLU A 111 20.55 -19.82 7.48
C GLU A 111 19.10 -20.12 7.07
N CYS A 112 18.39 -19.14 6.54
CA CYS A 112 17.01 -19.22 6.11
C CYS A 112 16.88 -18.85 4.63
N LEU A 113 15.86 -19.37 3.96
CA LEU A 113 15.50 -18.91 2.62
C LEU A 113 15.09 -17.44 2.66
N TYR A 114 15.41 -16.70 1.61
CA TYR A 114 15.11 -15.28 1.48
C TYR A 114 14.68 -14.97 0.05
N HIS A 115 13.69 -14.08 -0.07
CA HIS A 115 13.30 -13.52 -1.35
C HIS A 115 13.00 -12.03 -1.18
N LYS A 116 13.61 -11.22 -2.03
CA LYS A 116 13.31 -9.80 -2.17
C LYS A 116 12.28 -9.66 -3.29
N GLN A 117 11.05 -9.32 -2.93
CA GLN A 117 10.00 -9.05 -3.89
C GLN A 117 9.90 -7.55 -4.12
N GLU A 118 10.18 -7.10 -5.34
CA GLU A 118 9.90 -5.74 -5.77
C GLU A 118 8.46 -5.68 -6.27
N GLN A 119 7.66 -4.85 -5.62
CA GLN A 119 6.28 -4.58 -6.00
C GLN A 119 6.22 -3.17 -6.56
N GLU A 120 5.96 -3.06 -7.85
CA GLU A 120 5.72 -1.76 -8.47
C GLU A 120 4.52 -1.09 -7.81
N GLY A 121 4.61 0.22 -7.59
CA GLY A 121 3.48 1.00 -7.11
C GLY A 121 2.34 1.02 -8.11
N THR A 122 1.13 1.27 -7.64
CA THR A 122 -0.04 1.45 -8.52
C THR A 122 -0.21 2.92 -8.88
N ALA A 123 -0.74 3.21 -10.07
CA ALA A 123 -1.04 4.57 -10.48
C ALA A 123 -2.13 5.17 -9.59
N THR A 124 -1.97 6.42 -9.17
CA THR A 124 -2.91 7.08 -8.25
C THR A 124 -4.32 7.16 -8.83
N VAL A 125 -4.43 7.32 -10.15
CA VAL A 125 -5.73 7.36 -10.83
C VAL A 125 -6.52 6.06 -10.73
N GLU A 126 -5.84 4.91 -10.67
CA GLU A 126 -6.48 3.60 -10.49
C GLU A 126 -6.91 3.42 -9.03
N LEU A 127 -6.05 3.84 -8.09
CA LEU A 127 -6.35 3.74 -6.65
C LEU A 127 -7.51 4.62 -6.21
N LEU A 128 -7.69 5.80 -6.83
CA LEU A 128 -8.80 6.71 -6.51
C LEU A 128 -10.18 6.09 -6.79
N GLU A 129 -10.30 5.08 -7.64
CA GLU A 129 -11.57 4.36 -7.87
C GLU A 129 -11.88 3.35 -6.76
N GLU A 130 -10.87 2.90 -6.01
CA GLU A 130 -10.98 1.93 -4.92
C GLU A 130 -11.15 2.59 -3.53
N MET A 131 -10.83 3.89 -3.42
CA MET A 131 -10.93 4.71 -2.20
C MET A 131 -12.35 5.21 -1.94
#